data_AF-A0A218UU19-F1
#
_entry.id   AF-A0A218UU19-F1
#
_cell.length_a   1.000
_cell.length_b   1.000
_cell.length_c   1.000
_cell.angle_alpha   90.00
_cell.angle_beta   90.00
_cell.angle_gamma   90.00
#
_symmetry.space_group_name_H-M   'P 1'
#
loop_
_entity.id
_entity.type
_entity.pdbx_description
1 polymer ?
#
loop_
_entity_poly.entity_id
_entity_poly.type
_entity_poly.pdbx_seq_one_letter_code
_entity_poly.pdbx_strand_id
1 'polypeptide(L)'
;MRYEVYQLARKYSLGFCQLFLECPVECCLQRNRLRSDPVPEQTIQLMARKIEMPDLRKNTWEQHSLILNSCECISEDDEQIMNLLATALENPERPIEEDTEQKEAARAICAASAVHQADQACRRVISEAMQDAKGKSLLPSEMRSLAEELNKLKAEFLEDLRQGKALKTQYSDPTTSVISSFQHKAVNVVNKYILK
;
A
#
# COMPACT_ATOMS: atom_id res chain seq x y z
N MET A 1 -4.00 2.33 -17.14
CA MET A 1 -4.35 1.41 -18.25
C MET A 1 -3.20 0.51 -18.68
N ARG A 2 -2.18 0.96 -19.44
CA ARG A 2 -1.09 0.08 -19.94
C ARG A 2 -0.40 -0.74 -18.85
N TYR A 3 -0.07 -0.09 -17.73
CA TYR A 3 0.58 -0.74 -16.59
C TYR A 3 -0.26 -1.85 -15.93
N GLU A 4 -1.59 -1.73 -15.92
CA GLU A 4 -2.47 -2.76 -15.35
C GLU A 4 -2.44 -4.04 -16.19
N VAL A 5 -2.39 -3.91 -17.52
CA VAL A 5 -2.25 -5.05 -18.44
C VAL A 5 -0.86 -5.67 -18.28
N TYR A 6 0.18 -4.86 -18.16
CA TYR A 6 1.53 -5.32 -17.84
C TYR A 6 1.56 -6.12 -16.52
N GLN A 7 0.94 -5.60 -15.45
CA GLN A 7 0.84 -6.30 -14.18
C GLN A 7 0.08 -7.63 -14.30
N LEU A 8 -0.94 -7.69 -15.15
CA LEU A 8 -1.65 -8.93 -15.42
C LEU A 8 -0.75 -9.96 -16.11
N ALA A 9 0.01 -9.54 -17.13
CA ALA A 9 0.98 -10.40 -17.81
C ALA A 9 2.02 -10.95 -16.81
N ARG A 10 2.55 -10.08 -15.94
CA ARG A 10 3.45 -10.50 -14.86
C ARG A 10 2.87 -11.54 -13.94
N LYS A 11 1.62 -11.33 -13.48
CA LYS A 11 0.96 -12.23 -12.53
C LYS A 11 0.90 -13.67 -13.04
N TYR A 12 0.76 -13.84 -14.35
CA TYR A 12 0.62 -15.14 -15.00
C TYR A 12 1.87 -15.57 -15.77
N SER A 13 3.00 -14.88 -15.58
CA SER A 13 4.26 -15.17 -16.29
C SER A 13 4.10 -15.19 -17.81
N LEU A 14 3.38 -14.21 -18.36
CA LEU A 14 3.09 -14.08 -19.78
C LEU A 14 4.01 -13.07 -20.45
N GLY A 15 4.25 -13.27 -21.76
CA GLY A 15 4.85 -12.24 -22.61
C GLY A 15 3.98 -10.99 -22.67
N PHE A 16 4.63 -9.82 -22.67
CA PHE A 16 3.97 -8.53 -22.83
C PHE A 16 4.72 -7.68 -23.85
N CYS A 17 3.98 -7.14 -24.80
CA CYS A 17 4.44 -6.08 -25.70
C CYS A 17 3.31 -5.11 -26.00
N GLN A 18 3.66 -3.93 -26.50
CA GLN A 18 2.70 -2.93 -26.90
C GLN A 18 3.02 -2.35 -28.29
N LEU A 19 1.97 -2.18 -29.07
CA LEU A 19 1.99 -1.49 -30.35
C LEU A 19 1.33 -0.12 -30.16
N PHE A 20 2.06 0.94 -30.46
CA PHE A 20 1.52 2.29 -30.49
C PHE A 20 1.36 2.74 -31.93
N LEU A 21 0.12 2.92 -32.36
CA LEU A 21 -0.21 3.39 -33.69
C LEU A 21 -0.27 4.92 -33.70
N GLU A 22 0.82 5.55 -34.11
CA GLU A 22 0.88 6.99 -34.28
C GLU A 22 0.08 7.40 -35.52
N CYS A 23 -0.67 8.49 -35.40
CA CYS A 23 -1.45 9.05 -36.50
C CYS A 23 -1.52 10.57 -36.35
N PRO A 24 -1.19 11.35 -37.40
CA PRO A 24 -1.47 12.77 -37.43
C PRO A 24 -2.95 13.07 -37.14
N VAL A 25 -3.20 14.17 -36.42
CA VAL A 25 -4.56 14.56 -35.98
C VAL A 25 -5.45 14.82 -37.20
N GLU A 26 -4.88 15.39 -38.25
CA GLU A 26 -5.56 15.70 -39.51
C GLU A 26 -6.10 14.41 -40.15
N CYS A 27 -5.28 13.37 -40.18
CA CYS A 27 -5.67 12.05 -40.69
C CYS A 27 -6.75 11.41 -39.80
N CYS A 28 -6.62 11.52 -38.47
CA CYS A 28 -7.63 11.06 -37.53
C CYS A 28 -8.98 11.75 -37.78
N LEU A 29 -9.00 13.07 -37.95
CA LEU A 29 -10.21 13.86 -38.21
C LEU A 29 -10.85 13.48 -39.54
N GLN A 30 -10.04 13.32 -40.60
CA GLN A 30 -10.53 12.89 -41.90
C GLN A 30 -11.19 11.50 -41.83
N ARG A 31 -10.50 10.53 -41.21
CA ARG A 31 -11.04 9.17 -41.01
C ARG A 31 -12.30 9.18 -40.14
N ASN A 32 -12.34 10.03 -39.12
CA ASN A 32 -13.49 10.16 -38.23
C ASN A 32 -14.76 10.60 -38.97
N ARG A 33 -14.66 11.54 -39.91
CA ARG A 33 -15.80 11.99 -40.73
C ARG A 33 -16.40 10.89 -41.61
N LEU A 34 -15.63 9.84 -41.91
CA LEU A 34 -16.07 8.70 -42.72
C LEU A 34 -16.71 7.59 -41.88
N ARG A 35 -16.68 7.68 -40.55
CA ARG A 35 -17.29 6.68 -39.66
C ARG A 35 -18.81 6.81 -39.70
N SER A 36 -19.51 5.68 -39.55
CA SER A 36 -20.97 5.67 -39.38
C SER A 36 -21.43 6.44 -38.15
N ASP A 37 -20.63 6.42 -37.08
CA ASP A 37 -20.83 7.18 -35.85
C ASP A 37 -19.55 7.96 -35.52
N PRO A 38 -19.44 9.23 -35.96
CA PRO A 38 -18.28 10.06 -35.72
C PRO A 38 -18.26 10.58 -34.28
N VAL A 39 -17.08 10.58 -33.65
CA VAL A 39 -16.90 11.27 -32.36
C VAL A 39 -16.73 12.78 -32.58
N PRO A 40 -17.06 13.65 -31.60
CA PRO A 40 -16.83 15.08 -31.73
C PRO A 40 -15.36 15.41 -32.05
N GLU A 41 -15.12 16.31 -33.01
CA GLU A 41 -13.75 16.66 -33.44
C GLU A 41 -12.91 17.20 -32.27
N GLN A 42 -13.52 17.95 -31.35
CA GLN A 42 -12.84 18.48 -30.16
C GLN A 42 -12.33 17.35 -29.25
N THR A 43 -13.03 16.22 -29.18
CA THR A 43 -12.60 15.04 -28.42
C THR A 43 -11.32 14.47 -29.01
N ILE A 44 -11.23 14.35 -30.34
CA ILE A 44 -10.02 13.85 -31.02
C ILE A 44 -8.84 14.79 -30.74
N GLN A 45 -9.03 16.10 -30.90
CA GLN A 45 -7.99 17.09 -30.64
C GLN A 45 -7.54 17.07 -29.16
N LEU A 46 -8.48 16.91 -28.23
CA LEU A 46 -8.16 16.80 -26.80
C LEU A 46 -7.36 15.53 -26.50
N MET A 47 -7.77 14.40 -27.08
CA MET A 47 -7.09 13.12 -26.89
C MET A 47 -5.68 13.15 -27.47
N ALA A 48 -5.47 13.76 -28.64
CA ALA A 48 -4.15 13.91 -29.24
C ALA A 48 -3.16 14.69 -28.34
N ARG A 49 -3.65 15.64 -27.54
CA ARG A 49 -2.83 16.40 -26.57
C ARG A 49 -2.56 15.63 -25.28
N LYS A 50 -3.41 14.66 -24.94
CA LYS A 50 -3.38 13.92 -23.66
C LYS A 50 -2.79 12.53 -23.77
N ILE A 51 -2.74 11.97 -24.98
CA ILE A 51 -2.25 10.62 -25.18
C ILE A 51 -0.77 10.56 -24.80
N GLU A 52 -0.44 9.62 -23.93
CA GLU A 52 0.93 9.42 -23.47
C GLU A 52 1.60 8.36 -24.36
N MET A 53 2.68 8.72 -25.03
CA MET A 53 3.49 7.76 -25.78
C MET A 53 4.17 6.75 -24.84
N PRO A 54 4.53 5.56 -25.34
CA PRO A 54 5.49 4.68 -24.67
C PRO A 54 6.79 5.42 -24.38
N ASP A 55 7.28 5.33 -23.14
CA ASP A 55 8.53 5.98 -22.73
C ASP A 55 9.35 5.04 -21.85
N LEU A 56 10.32 4.37 -22.47
CA LEU A 56 11.23 3.45 -21.80
C LEU A 56 12.08 4.13 -20.71
N ARG A 57 12.36 5.43 -20.84
CA ARG A 57 13.17 6.17 -19.85
C ARG A 57 12.38 6.41 -18.58
N LYS A 58 11.08 6.69 -18.72
CA LYS A 58 10.16 6.88 -17.60
C LYS A 58 9.69 5.55 -17.01
N ASN A 59 9.47 4.56 -17.86
CA ASN A 59 8.86 3.29 -17.53
C ASN A 59 9.68 2.14 -18.12
N THR A 60 10.55 1.53 -17.30
CA THR A 60 11.40 0.41 -17.73
C THR A 60 10.61 -0.80 -18.22
N TRP A 61 9.38 -0.98 -17.74
CA TRP A 61 8.46 -2.05 -18.15
C TRP A 61 7.87 -1.87 -19.56
N GLU A 62 8.07 -0.71 -20.20
CA GLU A 62 7.67 -0.46 -21.59
C GLU A 62 8.75 -0.88 -22.61
N GLN A 63 9.70 -1.74 -22.23
CA GLN A 63 10.82 -2.19 -23.07
C GLN A 63 10.39 -2.82 -24.41
N HIS A 64 9.29 -3.58 -24.42
CA HIS A 64 8.75 -4.20 -25.62
C HIS A 64 7.67 -3.30 -26.25
N SER A 65 8.06 -2.09 -26.63
CA SER A 65 7.18 -1.14 -27.33
C SER A 65 7.65 -0.90 -28.76
N LEU A 66 6.70 -0.91 -29.70
CA LEU A 66 6.94 -0.51 -31.07
C LEU A 66 5.95 0.59 -31.47
N ILE A 67 6.47 1.67 -32.05
CA ILE A 67 5.70 2.81 -32.55
C ILE A 67 5.63 2.68 -34.07
N LEU A 68 4.42 2.65 -34.62
CA LEU A 68 4.16 2.53 -36.05
C LEU A 68 3.33 3.70 -36.55
N ASN A 69 3.68 4.22 -37.72
CA ASN A 69 2.89 5.26 -38.37
C ASN A 69 1.71 4.64 -39.11
N SER A 70 0.49 4.87 -38.61
CA SER A 70 -0.75 4.35 -39.19
C SER A 70 -1.19 5.02 -40.50
N CYS A 71 -0.45 6.03 -40.98
CA CYS A 71 -0.66 6.61 -42.29
C CYS A 71 0.15 5.92 -43.38
N GLU A 72 1.14 5.11 -43.00
CA GLU A 72 1.91 4.29 -43.92
C GLU A 72 1.20 2.95 -44.16
N CYS A 73 1.48 2.34 -45.32
CA CYS A 73 0.95 1.02 -45.62
C CYS A 73 1.75 -0.01 -44.80
N ILE A 74 1.19 -0.43 -43.65
CA ILE A 74 1.77 -1.50 -42.83
C ILE A 74 1.35 -2.83 -43.46
N SER A 75 2.34 -3.65 -43.83
CA SER A 75 2.10 -5.00 -44.36
C SER A 75 1.59 -5.92 -43.25
N GLU A 76 0.78 -6.93 -43.60
CA GLU A 76 0.39 -7.98 -42.65
C GLU A 76 1.61 -8.78 -42.15
N ASP A 77 2.64 -8.89 -42.98
CA ASP A 77 3.91 -9.56 -42.68
C ASP A 77 5.00 -8.57 -42.22
N ASP A 78 4.62 -7.51 -41.50
CA ASP A 78 5.60 -6.55 -40.98
C ASP A 78 6.57 -7.24 -40.01
N GLU A 79 7.83 -7.31 -40.42
CA GLU A 79 8.89 -8.02 -39.70
C GLU A 79 9.11 -7.45 -38.29
N GLN A 80 8.89 -6.14 -38.09
CA GLN A 80 9.05 -5.50 -36.78
C GLN A 80 7.99 -5.98 -35.80
N ILE A 81 6.76 -6.15 -36.26
CA ILE A 81 5.66 -6.70 -35.45
C ILE A 81 5.95 -8.16 -35.09
N MET A 82 6.35 -8.96 -36.06
CA MET A 82 6.68 -10.38 -35.83
C MET A 82 7.83 -10.55 -34.85
N ASN A 83 8.89 -9.75 -34.99
CA ASN A 83 10.03 -9.75 -34.08
C ASN A 83 9.65 -9.30 -32.66
N LEU A 84 8.79 -8.29 -32.54
CA LEU A 84 8.29 -7.83 -31.24
C LEU A 84 7.52 -8.94 -30.51
N LEU A 85 6.61 -9.62 -31.22
CA LEU A 85 5.82 -10.72 -30.66
C LEU A 85 6.71 -11.89 -30.23
N ALA A 86 7.66 -12.30 -31.09
CA ALA A 86 8.60 -13.36 -30.77
C ALA A 86 9.44 -13.02 -29.52
N THR A 87 9.99 -11.81 -29.47
CA THR A 87 10.79 -11.33 -28.32
C THR A 87 9.97 -11.34 -27.04
N ALA A 88 8.73 -10.87 -27.07
CA ALA A 88 7.86 -10.85 -25.90
C ALA A 88 7.48 -12.26 -25.42
N LEU A 89 7.25 -13.20 -26.34
CA LEU A 89 6.95 -14.60 -26.02
C LEU A 89 8.15 -15.33 -25.41
N GLU A 90 9.36 -15.07 -25.91
CA GLU A 90 10.61 -15.65 -25.39
C GLU A 90 11.01 -15.06 -24.02
N ASN A 91 10.54 -13.84 -23.72
CA ASN A 91 10.88 -13.11 -22.50
C ASN A 91 9.61 -12.82 -21.67
N PRO A 92 8.98 -13.84 -21.06
CA PRO A 92 7.79 -13.64 -20.24
C PRO A 92 8.09 -12.75 -19.04
N GLU A 93 7.15 -11.87 -18.73
CA GLU A 93 7.24 -10.95 -17.62
C GLU A 93 7.09 -11.72 -16.32
N ARG A 94 8.13 -11.73 -15.50
CA ARG A 94 8.11 -12.50 -14.26
C ARG A 94 7.26 -11.78 -13.21
N PRO A 95 6.49 -12.53 -12.40
CA PRO A 95 6.02 -12.01 -11.13
C PRO A 95 7.25 -11.46 -10.40
N ILE A 96 7.13 -10.28 -9.80
CA ILE A 96 8.16 -9.95 -8.82
C ILE A 96 7.97 -11.00 -7.72
N GLU A 97 9.00 -11.80 -7.46
CA GLU A 97 9.20 -12.36 -6.12
C GLU A 97 9.44 -11.16 -5.19
N GLU A 98 8.41 -10.34 -4.99
CA GLU A 98 8.49 -9.10 -4.22
C GLU A 98 8.34 -9.52 -2.77
N ASP A 99 9.40 -10.14 -2.27
CA ASP A 99 9.84 -9.92 -0.91
C ASP A 99 8.73 -9.99 0.15
N THR A 100 7.79 -10.92 -0.01
CA THR A 100 6.71 -11.10 0.96
C THR A 100 7.33 -11.49 2.28
N GLU A 101 8.39 -12.30 2.23
CA GLU A 101 9.16 -12.69 3.41
C GLU A 101 9.96 -11.55 4.04
N GLN A 102 10.77 -10.74 3.32
CA GLN A 102 11.51 -9.66 4.01
C GLN A 102 10.61 -8.46 4.32
N LYS A 103 9.49 -8.24 3.61
CA LYS A 103 8.47 -7.24 3.99
C LYS A 103 7.66 -7.70 5.21
N GLU A 104 7.32 -8.98 5.32
CA GLU A 104 6.72 -9.54 6.54
C GLU A 104 7.72 -9.56 7.69
N ALA A 105 8.99 -9.89 7.43
CA ALA A 105 10.05 -9.82 8.43
C ALA A 105 10.30 -8.37 8.88
N ALA A 106 10.33 -7.40 7.97
CA ALA A 106 10.45 -5.98 8.30
C ALA A 106 9.25 -5.49 9.09
N ARG A 107 8.03 -5.91 8.72
CA ARG A 107 6.80 -5.64 9.50
C ARG A 107 6.88 -6.27 10.89
N ALA A 108 7.37 -7.50 11.01
CA ALA A 108 7.55 -8.19 12.29
C ALA A 108 8.60 -7.49 13.17
N ILE A 109 9.71 -7.02 12.59
CA ILE A 109 10.75 -6.24 13.28
C ILE A 109 10.20 -4.90 13.76
N CYS A 110 9.46 -4.18 12.92
CA CYS A 110 8.79 -2.94 13.30
C CYS A 110 7.75 -3.17 14.41
N ALA A 111 6.95 -4.23 14.29
CA ALA A 111 5.98 -4.61 15.32
C ALA A 111 6.68 -4.97 16.65
N ALA A 112 7.79 -5.70 16.61
CA ALA A 112 8.58 -6.02 17.80
C ALA A 112 9.14 -4.75 18.48
N SER A 113 9.60 -3.78 17.69
CA SER A 113 10.04 -2.47 18.20
C SER A 113 8.89 -1.70 18.87
N ALA A 114 7.73 -1.63 18.21
CA ALA A 114 6.54 -0.95 18.75
C ALA A 114 6.01 -1.62 20.03
N VAL A 115 5.94 -2.96 20.07
CA VAL A 115 5.54 -3.74 21.25
C VAL A 115 6.51 -3.51 22.40
N HIS A 116 7.81 -3.45 22.13
CA HIS A 116 8.80 -3.17 23.15
C HIS A 116 8.62 -1.76 23.75
N GLN A 117 8.45 -0.75 22.89
CA GLN A 117 8.20 0.63 23.34
C GLN A 117 6.90 0.74 24.13
N ALA A 118 5.84 0.06 23.69
CA ALA A 118 4.57 0.00 24.38
C ALA A 118 4.70 -0.68 25.77
N ASP A 119 5.43 -1.80 25.89
CA ASP A 119 5.67 -2.45 27.19
C ASP A 119 6.42 -1.51 28.14
N GLN A 120 7.44 -0.81 27.64
CA GLN A 120 8.21 0.11 28.46
C GLN A 120 7.34 1.28 28.95
N ALA A 121 6.48 1.84 28.09
CA ALA A 121 5.54 2.88 28.46
C ALA A 121 4.50 2.39 29.47
N CYS A 122 3.93 1.20 29.27
CA CYS A 122 2.96 0.61 30.19
C CYS A 122 3.56 0.41 31.59
N ARG A 123 4.82 -0.07 31.68
CA ARG A 123 5.51 -0.23 32.97
C ARG A 123 5.68 1.09 33.72
N ARG A 124 5.96 2.18 33.01
CA ARG A 124 6.05 3.53 33.62
C ARG A 124 4.70 3.96 34.17
N VAL A 125 3.63 3.87 33.37
CA VAL A 125 2.26 4.22 33.78
C VAL A 125 1.80 3.39 34.98
N ILE A 126 2.08 2.08 35.01
CA ILE A 126 1.75 1.23 36.15
C ILE A 126 2.55 1.66 37.39
N SER A 127 3.83 1.98 37.23
CA SER A 127 4.66 2.42 38.35
C SER A 127 4.16 3.74 38.96
N GLU A 128 3.80 4.71 38.11
CA GLU A 128 3.18 5.98 38.52
C GLU A 128 1.85 5.75 39.24
N ALA A 129 0.95 4.95 38.65
CA ALA A 129 -0.32 4.58 39.25
C ALA A 129 -0.15 3.91 40.63
N MET A 130 0.84 3.04 40.78
CA MET A 130 1.13 2.37 42.06
C MET A 130 1.74 3.33 43.10
N GLN A 131 2.53 4.31 42.67
CA GLN A 131 3.04 5.37 43.56
C GLN A 131 1.92 6.30 44.04
N ASP A 132 1.03 6.73 43.14
CA ASP A 132 -0.13 7.56 43.47
C ASP A 132 -1.09 6.84 44.42
N ALA A 133 -1.35 5.56 44.17
CA ALA A 133 -2.15 4.70 45.04
C ALA A 133 -1.55 4.58 46.45
N LYS A 134 -0.21 4.47 46.55
CA LYS A 134 0.50 4.43 47.83
C LYS A 134 0.44 5.78 48.57
N GLY A 135 0.54 6.89 47.84
CA GLY A 135 0.40 8.25 48.39
C GLY A 135 -1.00 8.52 48.97
N LYS A 136 -2.02 7.79 48.51
CA LYS A 136 -3.41 7.86 48.98
C LYS A 136 -3.74 6.86 50.10
N SER A 137 -2.74 6.21 50.68
CA SER A 137 -2.87 5.30 51.84
C SER A 137 -3.82 4.11 51.63
N LEU A 138 -3.86 3.53 50.42
CA LEU A 138 -4.61 2.30 50.15
C LEU A 138 -4.11 1.11 50.99
N LEU A 139 -5.04 0.20 51.32
CA LEU A 139 -4.70 -0.99 52.09
C LEU A 139 -3.76 -1.92 51.31
N PRO A 140 -2.85 -2.65 51.97
CA PRO A 140 -1.92 -3.56 51.29
C PRO A 140 -2.60 -4.64 50.42
N SER A 141 -3.79 -5.10 50.81
CA SER A 141 -4.61 -6.03 50.04
C SER A 141 -5.13 -5.40 48.74
N GLU A 142 -5.58 -4.15 48.81
CA GLU A 142 -6.09 -3.39 47.66
C GLU A 142 -4.96 -3.01 46.69
N MET A 143 -3.78 -2.70 47.22
CA MET A 143 -2.58 -2.50 46.40
C MET A 143 -2.20 -3.75 45.61
N ARG A 144 -2.35 -4.94 46.20
CA ARG A 144 -2.10 -6.22 45.51
C ARG A 144 -3.11 -6.43 44.39
N SER A 145 -4.40 -6.26 44.66
CA SER A 145 -5.46 -6.41 43.64
C SER A 145 -5.33 -5.39 42.50
N LEU A 146 -4.96 -4.14 42.82
CA LEU A 146 -4.69 -3.10 41.82
C LEU A 146 -3.53 -3.49 40.91
N ALA A 147 -2.42 -3.98 41.48
CA ALA A 147 -1.27 -4.43 40.70
C ALA A 147 -1.63 -5.61 39.76
N GLU A 148 -2.47 -6.53 40.20
CA GLU A 148 -2.95 -7.66 39.40
C GLU A 148 -3.83 -7.19 38.23
N GLU A 149 -4.80 -6.30 38.47
CA GLU A 149 -5.65 -5.73 37.42
C GLU A 149 -4.83 -4.94 36.39
N LEU A 150 -3.86 -4.12 36.83
CA LEU A 150 -3.00 -3.33 35.95
C LEU A 150 -2.07 -4.21 35.08
N ASN A 151 -1.50 -5.27 35.66
CA ASN A 151 -0.67 -6.21 34.89
C ASN A 151 -1.50 -7.03 33.90
N LYS A 152 -2.73 -7.41 34.25
CA LYS A 152 -3.66 -8.07 33.34
C LYS A 152 -4.02 -7.16 32.16
N LEU A 153 -4.37 -5.91 32.42
CA LEU A 153 -4.65 -4.91 31.38
C LEU A 153 -3.46 -4.72 30.43
N LYS A 154 -2.23 -4.68 30.99
CA LYS A 154 -1.00 -4.61 30.17
C LYS A 154 -0.86 -5.83 29.26
N ALA A 155 -1.07 -7.04 29.80
CA ALA A 155 -0.92 -8.27 29.03
C ALA A 155 -1.90 -8.32 27.84
N GLU A 156 -3.17 -7.97 28.08
CA GLU A 156 -4.20 -7.90 27.03
C GLU A 156 -3.85 -6.85 25.96
N PHE A 157 -3.40 -5.67 26.39
CA PHE A 157 -3.02 -4.59 25.50
C PHE A 157 -1.82 -4.92 24.59
N LEU A 158 -0.80 -5.61 25.13
CA LEU A 158 0.37 -6.03 24.35
C LEU A 158 0.03 -7.16 23.38
N GLU A 159 -0.91 -8.05 23.72
CA GLU A 159 -1.41 -9.08 22.80
C GLU A 159 -2.21 -8.48 21.64
N ASP A 160 -3.08 -7.49 21.91
CA ASP A 160 -3.82 -6.78 20.86
C ASP A 160 -2.89 -6.07 19.86
N LEU A 161 -1.77 -5.52 20.37
CA LEU A 161 -0.71 -4.91 19.56
C LEU A 161 0.04 -5.94 18.71
N ARG A 162 0.40 -7.10 19.25
CA ARG A 162 1.06 -8.20 18.52
C ARG A 162 0.20 -8.74 17.38
N GLN A 163 -1.13 -8.80 17.59
CA GLN A 163 -2.09 -9.30 16.60
C GLN A 163 -2.51 -8.25 15.58
N GLY A 164 -1.99 -7.01 15.66
CA GLY A 164 -2.33 -5.92 14.73
C GLY A 164 -3.78 -5.44 14.82
N LYS A 165 -4.55 -5.90 15.81
CA LYS A 165 -5.97 -5.55 16.00
C LYS A 165 -6.18 -4.08 16.37
N ALA A 166 -5.13 -3.40 16.85
CA ALA A 166 -5.17 -2.02 17.30
C ALA A 166 -4.96 -0.94 16.21
N LEU A 167 -4.73 -1.30 14.93
CA LEU A 167 -4.42 -0.33 13.88
C LEU A 167 -5.62 -0.06 12.97
N LYS A 168 -6.54 0.78 13.45
CA LYS A 168 -7.48 1.55 12.61
C LYS A 168 -7.42 3.02 13.01
N THR A 169 -6.27 3.66 12.84
CA THR A 169 -6.19 5.12 12.97
C THR A 169 -5.31 5.67 11.87
N GLN A 170 -5.96 6.31 10.91
CA GLN A 170 -5.33 7.08 9.85
C GLN A 170 -4.69 8.33 10.49
N TYR A 171 -3.45 8.65 10.08
CA TYR A 171 -2.76 9.91 10.33
C TYR A 171 -2.55 10.33 11.81
N SER A 172 -1.46 9.84 12.42
CA SER A 172 -0.59 10.47 13.43
C SER A 172 0.33 9.38 14.02
N ASP A 173 1.46 9.74 14.62
CA ASP A 173 2.47 8.84 15.20
C ASP A 173 1.81 7.70 16.03
N PRO A 174 1.80 6.45 15.53
CA PRO A 174 0.94 5.38 16.04
C PRO A 174 1.26 5.00 17.49
N THR A 175 2.49 5.21 17.93
CA THR A 175 2.94 4.97 19.32
C THR A 175 2.29 5.93 20.31
N THR A 176 2.14 7.22 19.99
CA THR A 176 1.56 8.20 20.93
C THR A 176 0.06 7.97 21.14
N SER A 177 -0.66 7.67 20.07
CA SER A 177 -2.11 7.39 20.11
C SER A 177 -2.40 6.11 20.92
N VAL A 178 -1.62 5.06 20.69
CA VAL A 178 -1.74 3.77 21.39
C VAL A 178 -1.46 3.91 22.89
N ILE A 179 -0.42 4.65 23.30
CA ILE A 179 -0.08 4.87 24.71
C ILE A 179 -1.20 5.63 25.45
N SER A 180 -1.81 6.63 24.80
CA SER A 180 -2.89 7.41 25.42
C SER A 180 -4.13 6.56 25.77
N SER A 181 -4.43 5.55 24.95
CA SER A 181 -5.51 4.59 25.19
C SER A 181 -5.25 3.72 26.43
N PHE A 182 -4.00 3.26 26.60
CA PHE A 182 -3.61 2.51 27.79
C PHE A 182 -3.68 3.38 29.06
N GLN A 183 -3.16 4.62 28.98
CA GLN A 183 -3.23 5.58 30.10
C GLN A 183 -4.67 5.80 30.57
N HIS A 184 -5.60 6.05 29.64
CA HIS A 184 -7.00 6.26 29.98
C HIS A 184 -7.63 5.03 30.68
N LYS A 185 -7.36 3.82 30.18
CA LYS A 185 -7.84 2.58 30.81
C LYS A 185 -7.21 2.36 32.19
N ALA A 186 -5.92 2.63 32.36
CA ALA A 186 -5.22 2.51 33.64
C ALA A 186 -5.77 3.48 34.69
N VAL A 187 -6.06 4.72 34.31
CA VAL A 187 -6.70 5.72 35.20
C VAL A 187 -8.07 5.24 35.69
N ASN A 188 -8.88 4.64 34.82
CA ASN A 188 -10.20 4.09 35.21
C ASN A 188 -10.08 2.95 36.23
N VAL A 189 -9.10 2.07 36.05
CA VAL A 189 -8.80 0.99 37.02
C VAL A 189 -8.40 1.60 38.36
N VAL A 190 -7.50 2.58 38.36
CA VAL A 190 -7.03 3.27 39.58
C VAL A 190 -8.17 3.98 40.31
N ASN A 191 -9.05 4.68 39.58
CA ASN A 191 -10.19 5.39 40.15
C ASN A 191 -11.19 4.47 40.88
N LYS A 192 -11.34 3.20 40.44
CA LYS A 192 -12.17 2.20 41.12
C LYS A 192 -11.73 1.89 42.56
N TYR A 193 -10.45 2.07 42.85
CA TYR A 193 -9.89 1.81 44.18
C TYR A 193 -9.82 3.09 45.03
N ILE A 194 -9.72 4.26 44.41
CA ILE A 194 -9.54 5.54 45.10
C ILE A 194 -10.88 6.23 45.42
N LEU A 195 -11.91 6.05 44.59
CA LEU A 195 -13.23 6.69 44.75
C LEU A 195 -14.24 5.82 45.51
N LYS A 196 -13.76 4.86 46.31
CA LYS A 196 -14.62 4.09 47.22
C LYS A 196 -14.97 4.89 48.47
#